data_AF-A0A7V8JTJ6-F1
#
_entry.id   AF-A0A7V8JTJ6-F1
#
_cell.length_a   1.000
_cell.length_b   1.000
_cell.length_c   1.000
_cell.angle_alpha   90.00
_cell.angle_beta   90.00
_cell.angle_gamma   90.00
#
_symmetry.space_group_name_H-M   'P 1'
#
loop_
_entity.id
_entity.type
_entity.pdbx_description
1 polymer ?
#
loop_
_entity_poly.entity_id
_entity_poly.type
_entity_poly.pdbx_seq_one_letter_code
_entity_poly.pdbx_strand_id
1 'polypeptide(L)'
;MTISVLKSLEKTREDMPGDISLEHVAGPDNGMPVLIATMHGKEAILGPMLAKLGFKVLLPVGYDTDALGTFSGDIRRHGTAFDAVLEKARRACQITCVPRAVASEGSYRPSQELFPGARNVELLAFVDLQADYACIEHLTNTATSFVKGRVRPDLDAPETISLLREMQWPRIKALVVPEDPILGTWPEDVFKGIGDRATLKQALESCAAKTKDGLVHVETDLRAHMNPTRMESIASVAKLLAARLYSSNYGEQLRSAA
;
A
#
# COMPACT_ATOMS: atom_id res chain seq x y z
N MET A 1 17.99 -5.80 -2.93
CA MET A 1 18.51 -6.87 -2.04
C MET A 1 17.85 -8.21 -2.37
N THR A 2 18.63 -9.28 -2.62
CA THR A 2 18.13 -10.66 -2.89
C THR A 2 18.22 -11.46 -1.60
N ILE A 3 17.19 -12.23 -1.26
CA ILE A 3 17.05 -12.88 0.05
C ILE A 3 16.50 -14.29 -0.15
N SER A 4 17.04 -15.29 0.55
CA SER A 4 16.43 -16.62 0.67
C SER A 4 15.13 -16.53 1.50
N VAL A 5 14.12 -17.28 1.09
CA VAL A 5 12.76 -17.22 1.63
C VAL A 5 12.58 -18.16 2.82
N LEU A 6 13.41 -19.19 2.94
CA LEU A 6 13.38 -20.16 4.03
C LEU A 6 13.86 -19.57 5.38
N LYS A 7 12.93 -18.97 6.12
CA LYS A 7 12.97 -18.90 7.58
C LYS A 7 11.71 -19.54 8.13
N SER A 8 11.91 -20.60 8.93
CA SER A 8 10.89 -21.34 9.66
C SER A 8 10.03 -20.41 10.50
N LEU A 9 8.71 -20.47 10.31
CA LEU A 9 7.74 -20.38 11.40
C LEU A 9 6.53 -21.25 11.05
N GLU A 10 6.34 -22.32 11.83
CA GLU A 10 5.13 -23.13 11.89
C GLU A 10 3.96 -22.25 12.36
N LYS A 11 2.95 -22.07 11.51
CA LYS A 11 1.58 -21.75 11.96
C LYS A 11 0.60 -22.65 11.24
N THR A 12 -0.24 -23.29 12.05
CA THR A 12 -1.23 -24.29 11.68
C THR A 12 -2.39 -23.69 10.89
N ARG A 13 -3.06 -24.58 10.15
CA ARG A 13 -4.15 -24.37 9.18
C ARG A 13 -5.45 -23.77 9.75
N GLU A 14 -5.46 -23.30 11.00
CA GLU A 14 -6.66 -22.98 11.77
C GLU A 14 -7.07 -21.49 11.75
N ASP A 15 -6.29 -20.59 11.17
CA ASP A 15 -6.60 -19.14 11.06
C ASP A 15 -6.99 -18.70 9.62
N MET A 16 -7.57 -19.59 8.81
CA MET A 16 -7.93 -19.26 7.41
C MET A 16 -9.17 -18.35 7.37
N PRO A 17 -9.11 -17.17 6.72
CA PRO A 17 -10.30 -16.38 6.40
C PRO A 17 -11.23 -17.18 5.46
N GLY A 18 -12.50 -16.78 5.35
CA GLY A 18 -13.48 -17.40 4.45
C GLY A 18 -13.02 -17.53 2.98
N ASP A 19 -13.77 -18.26 2.16
CA ASP A 19 -13.43 -18.69 0.80
C ASP A 19 -12.72 -17.59 -0.04
N ILE A 20 -11.39 -17.66 -0.15
CA ILE A 20 -10.57 -16.73 -0.95
C ILE A 20 -10.59 -17.22 -2.40
N SER A 21 -11.25 -16.47 -3.28
CA SER A 21 -11.26 -16.77 -4.72
C SER A 21 -10.11 -16.05 -5.45
N LEU A 22 -9.54 -16.70 -6.46
CA LEU A 22 -8.48 -16.12 -7.30
C LEU A 22 -9.06 -15.64 -8.63
N GLU A 23 -9.00 -14.34 -8.88
CA GLU A 23 -9.42 -13.73 -10.14
C GLU A 23 -8.23 -13.56 -11.08
N HIS A 24 -8.35 -13.98 -12.35
CA HIS A 24 -7.33 -13.74 -13.37
C HIS A 24 -7.49 -12.33 -13.94
N VAL A 25 -6.52 -11.44 -13.67
CA VAL A 25 -6.62 -10.02 -14.02
C VAL A 25 -5.74 -9.59 -15.19
N ALA A 26 -4.67 -10.33 -15.50
CA ALA A 26 -3.79 -10.04 -16.65
C ALA A 26 -2.87 -11.22 -16.98
N GLY A 27 -2.38 -11.25 -18.22
CA GLY A 27 -1.38 -12.23 -18.67
C GLY A 27 -1.99 -13.46 -19.33
N PRO A 28 -1.15 -14.41 -19.77
CA PRO A 28 -1.61 -15.59 -20.48
C PRO A 28 -2.08 -16.69 -19.49
N ASP A 29 -3.08 -17.48 -19.89
CA ASP A 29 -3.65 -18.52 -19.01
C ASP A 29 -2.68 -19.66 -18.66
N ASN A 30 -1.67 -19.89 -19.50
CA ASN A 30 -0.60 -20.85 -19.31
C ASN A 30 0.65 -20.24 -18.64
N GLY A 31 0.62 -18.94 -18.30
CA GLY A 31 1.71 -18.27 -17.61
C GLY A 31 1.91 -18.82 -16.19
N MET A 32 3.11 -18.63 -15.64
CA MET A 32 3.36 -18.95 -14.23
C MET A 32 2.45 -18.11 -13.33
N PRO A 33 1.68 -18.70 -12.40
CA PRO A 33 0.77 -17.92 -11.56
C PRO A 33 1.56 -17.04 -10.60
N VAL A 34 1.14 -15.78 -10.47
CA VAL A 34 1.66 -14.79 -9.50
C VAL A 34 0.50 -14.00 -8.91
N LEU A 35 0.52 -13.80 -7.59
CA LEU A 35 -0.47 -12.98 -6.90
C LEU A 35 -0.08 -11.51 -6.88
N ILE A 36 -1.08 -10.64 -6.93
CA ILE A 36 -0.96 -9.26 -6.44
C ILE A 36 -1.48 -9.23 -5.00
N ALA A 37 -0.55 -9.35 -4.05
CA ALA A 37 -0.81 -9.38 -2.60
C ALA A 37 -0.86 -7.96 -2.02
N THR A 38 -1.66 -7.08 -2.61
CA THR A 38 -1.87 -5.72 -2.13
C THR A 38 -3.27 -5.25 -2.44
N MET A 39 -3.87 -4.50 -1.52
CA MET A 39 -5.27 -4.07 -1.64
C MET A 39 -5.45 -2.85 -2.54
N HIS A 40 -6.65 -2.74 -3.12
CA HIS A 40 -7.22 -1.55 -3.75
C HIS A 40 -6.44 -0.98 -4.95
N GLY A 41 -6.83 -1.36 -6.17
CA GLY A 41 -6.60 -0.61 -7.41
C GLY A 41 -5.18 -0.67 -7.96
N LYS A 42 -4.25 -1.36 -7.30
CA LYS A 42 -2.84 -1.44 -7.73
C LYS A 42 -2.62 -2.46 -8.85
N GLU A 43 -3.56 -3.39 -9.01
CA GLU A 43 -3.62 -4.35 -10.12
C GLU A 43 -3.64 -3.66 -11.48
N ALA A 44 -4.22 -2.46 -11.58
CA ALA A 44 -4.18 -1.65 -12.79
C ALA A 44 -2.74 -1.30 -13.25
N ILE A 45 -1.78 -1.23 -12.31
CA ILE A 45 -0.37 -0.95 -12.58
C ILE A 45 0.44 -2.24 -12.64
N LEU A 46 0.29 -3.08 -11.62
CA LEU A 46 1.13 -4.27 -11.44
C LEU A 46 0.75 -5.38 -12.42
N GLY A 47 -0.53 -5.52 -12.75
CA GLY A 47 -1.02 -6.58 -13.64
C GLY A 47 -0.40 -6.53 -15.04
N PRO A 48 -0.54 -5.41 -15.79
CA PRO A 48 0.08 -5.30 -17.11
C PRO A 48 1.60 -5.44 -17.10
N MET A 49 2.27 -5.03 -16.01
CA MET A 49 3.72 -5.17 -15.87
C MET A 49 4.13 -6.64 -15.70
N LEU A 50 3.46 -7.37 -14.79
CA LEU A 50 3.76 -8.78 -14.53
C LEU A 50 3.38 -9.67 -15.71
N ALA A 51 2.27 -9.36 -16.39
CA ALA A 51 1.86 -10.03 -17.62
C ALA A 51 2.92 -9.96 -18.71
N LYS A 52 3.62 -8.82 -18.86
CA LYS A 52 4.73 -8.66 -19.82
C LYS A 52 5.95 -9.51 -19.47
N LEU A 53 6.08 -9.98 -18.24
CA LEU A 53 7.11 -10.92 -17.82
C LEU A 53 6.69 -12.39 -18.03
N GLY A 54 5.50 -12.65 -18.61
CA GLY A 54 5.00 -14.00 -18.88
C GLY A 54 4.19 -14.62 -17.75
N PHE A 55 3.89 -13.87 -16.68
CA PHE A 55 3.09 -14.39 -15.58
C PHE A 55 1.59 -14.38 -15.88
N LYS A 56 0.89 -15.39 -15.35
CA LYS A 56 -0.56 -15.36 -15.14
C LYS A 56 -0.84 -14.60 -13.85
N VAL A 57 -1.40 -13.40 -13.95
CA VAL A 57 -1.57 -12.51 -12.81
C VAL A 57 -2.92 -12.75 -12.14
N LEU A 58 -2.86 -13.10 -10.87
CA LEU A 58 -4.01 -13.44 -10.05
C LEU A 58 -4.22 -12.41 -8.95
N LEU A 59 -5.48 -12.06 -8.69
CA LEU A 59 -5.88 -11.22 -7.57
C LEU A 59 -6.64 -12.08 -6.55
N PRO A 60 -6.18 -12.17 -5.28
CA PRO A 60 -6.90 -12.89 -4.25
C PRO A 60 -8.06 -12.02 -3.71
N VAL A 61 -9.27 -12.30 -4.18
CA VAL A 61 -10.50 -11.61 -3.76
C VAL A 61 -10.91 -12.09 -2.37
N GLY A 62 -11.27 -11.16 -1.49
CA GLY A 62 -11.58 -11.45 -0.09
C GLY A 62 -10.36 -11.58 0.82
N TYR A 63 -9.14 -11.45 0.28
CA TYR A 63 -7.91 -11.41 1.08
C TYR A 63 -7.66 -9.99 1.62
N ASP A 64 -7.87 -9.81 2.91
CA ASP A 64 -7.53 -8.57 3.61
C ASP A 64 -6.02 -8.52 3.90
N THR A 65 -5.27 -7.76 3.11
CA THR A 65 -3.82 -7.55 3.33
C THR A 65 -3.53 -6.61 4.49
N ASP A 66 -4.53 -5.85 4.96
CA ASP A 66 -4.41 -4.88 6.04
C ASP A 66 -4.46 -5.57 7.43
N ALA A 67 -4.89 -6.85 7.50
CA ALA A 67 -4.80 -7.70 8.69
C ALA A 67 -3.35 -7.93 9.19
N LEU A 68 -2.34 -7.55 8.39
CA LEU A 68 -0.91 -7.65 8.71
C LEU A 68 -0.31 -6.36 9.29
N GLY A 69 -1.12 -5.30 9.40
CA GLY A 69 -0.66 -3.96 9.76
C GLY A 69 -1.23 -2.92 8.80
N THR A 70 -1.99 -1.96 9.33
CA THR A 70 -2.60 -0.90 8.51
C THR A 70 -1.70 0.34 8.42
N PHE A 71 -1.84 1.10 7.34
CA PHE A 71 -1.25 2.44 7.23
C PHE A 71 -1.85 3.43 8.26
N SER A 72 -3.08 3.17 8.73
CA SER A 72 -3.83 4.01 9.68
C SER A 72 -3.41 3.88 11.14
N GLY A 73 -2.50 2.96 11.48
CA GLY A 73 -1.97 2.81 12.85
C GLY A 73 -2.79 1.90 13.77
N ASP A 74 -3.78 1.18 13.23
CA ASP A 74 -4.70 0.32 14.02
C ASP A 74 -4.03 -0.98 14.51
N ILE A 75 -2.94 -1.42 13.87
CA ILE A 75 -2.17 -2.62 14.24
C ILE A 75 -0.68 -2.26 14.28
N ARG A 76 0.01 -2.53 15.40
CA ARG A 76 1.46 -2.31 15.52
C ARG A 76 2.22 -3.15 14.50
N ARG A 77 3.01 -2.49 13.65
CA ARG A 77 3.97 -3.16 12.75
C ARG A 77 5.01 -3.92 13.58
N HIS A 78 5.15 -5.22 13.32
CA HIS A 78 6.30 -6.00 13.77
C HIS A 78 7.39 -5.96 12.69
N GLY A 79 8.63 -5.61 13.07
CA GLY A 79 9.76 -5.55 12.15
C GLY A 79 9.85 -4.27 11.32
N THR A 80 10.71 -4.30 10.30
CA THR A 80 10.96 -3.17 9.40
C THR A 80 9.94 -3.08 8.27
N ALA A 81 9.92 -1.95 7.53
CA ALA A 81 9.11 -1.85 6.30
C ALA A 81 9.49 -2.91 5.25
N PHE A 82 10.75 -3.36 5.23
CA PHE A 82 11.22 -4.46 4.39
C PHE A 82 10.63 -5.81 4.83
N ASP A 83 10.62 -6.07 6.14
CA ASP A 83 10.04 -7.30 6.69
C ASP A 83 8.53 -7.37 6.42
N ALA A 84 7.83 -6.25 6.63
CA ALA A 84 6.38 -6.16 6.41
C ALA A 84 6.00 -6.45 4.95
N VAL A 85 6.71 -5.88 3.97
CA VAL A 85 6.38 -6.09 2.56
C VAL A 85 6.68 -7.53 2.10
N LEU A 86 7.76 -8.15 2.60
CA LEU A 86 8.07 -9.54 2.32
C LEU A 86 7.05 -10.49 2.94
N GLU A 87 6.72 -10.28 4.21
CA GLU A 87 5.76 -11.11 4.93
C GLU A 87 4.37 -11.04 4.29
N LYS A 88 3.97 -9.86 3.81
CA LYS A 88 2.72 -9.67 3.06
C LYS A 88 2.67 -10.55 1.81
N ALA A 89 3.75 -10.59 1.02
CA ALA A 89 3.85 -11.47 -0.14
C ALA A 89 3.86 -12.96 0.27
N ARG A 90 4.66 -13.34 1.27
CA ARG A 90 4.78 -14.73 1.74
C ARG A 90 3.44 -15.29 2.25
N ARG A 91 2.72 -14.54 3.08
CA ARG A 91 1.42 -14.97 3.62
C ARG A 91 0.38 -15.17 2.52
N ALA A 92 0.36 -14.28 1.53
CA ALA A 92 -0.52 -14.45 0.37
C ALA A 92 -0.23 -15.77 -0.36
N CYS A 93 1.05 -16.11 -0.56
CA CYS A 93 1.42 -17.39 -1.14
C CYS A 93 0.96 -18.58 -0.28
N GLN A 94 1.15 -18.52 1.04
CA GLN A 94 0.79 -19.60 1.96
C GLN A 94 -0.72 -19.85 1.99
N ILE A 95 -1.51 -18.79 2.09
CA ILE A 95 -2.97 -18.88 2.24
C ILE A 95 -3.64 -19.34 0.93
N THR A 96 -3.15 -18.88 -0.21
CA THR A 96 -3.73 -19.20 -1.52
C THR A 96 -3.11 -20.41 -2.20
N CYS A 97 -2.01 -20.95 -1.65
CA CYS A 97 -1.19 -22.00 -2.25
C CYS A 97 -0.58 -21.64 -3.63
N VAL A 98 -0.59 -20.37 -4.04
CA VAL A 98 0.15 -19.90 -5.22
C VAL A 98 1.59 -19.57 -4.78
N PRO A 99 2.63 -20.10 -5.44
CA PRO A 99 4.00 -19.98 -4.92
C PRO A 99 4.60 -18.57 -5.05
N ARG A 100 4.00 -17.70 -5.87
CA ARG A 100 4.56 -16.38 -6.20
C ARG A 100 3.62 -15.25 -5.83
N ALA A 101 4.18 -14.17 -5.31
CA ALA A 101 3.42 -12.96 -4.99
C ALA A 101 4.25 -11.69 -5.11
N VAL A 102 3.58 -10.60 -5.50
CA VAL A 102 4.07 -9.24 -5.38
C VAL A 102 3.27 -8.50 -4.32
N ALA A 103 3.95 -7.82 -3.39
CA ALA A 103 3.34 -6.99 -2.38
C ALA A 103 3.92 -5.57 -2.39
N SER A 104 3.13 -4.60 -1.95
CA SER A 104 3.55 -3.19 -1.82
C SER A 104 3.48 -2.70 -0.38
N GLU A 105 4.39 -1.80 -0.02
CA GLU A 105 4.38 -1.09 1.27
C GLU A 105 4.87 0.34 1.10
N GLY A 106 4.40 1.25 1.96
CA GLY A 106 4.81 2.66 1.93
C GLY A 106 4.93 3.25 3.32
N SER A 107 5.86 4.19 3.50
CA SER A 107 6.01 4.95 4.73
C SER A 107 6.34 6.41 4.45
N TYR A 108 5.69 7.30 5.21
CA TYR A 108 5.90 8.76 5.19
C TYR A 108 6.55 9.26 6.47
N ARG A 109 7.00 8.30 7.29
CA ARG A 109 7.93 8.46 8.41
C ARG A 109 8.89 7.28 8.33
N PRO A 110 9.70 7.18 7.26
CA PRO A 110 10.58 6.04 7.10
C PRO A 110 11.62 6.01 8.24
N SER A 111 12.00 4.80 8.66
CA SER A 111 13.13 4.62 9.59
C SER A 111 14.36 5.31 9.00
N GLN A 112 14.98 6.18 9.79
CA GLN A 112 16.16 6.93 9.36
C GLN A 112 17.42 6.06 9.38
N GLU A 113 17.40 4.93 10.10
CA GLU A 113 18.43 3.90 10.04
C GLU A 113 18.42 3.18 8.68
N LEU A 114 17.24 2.88 8.15
CA LEU A 114 17.08 2.18 6.86
C LEU A 114 17.12 3.12 5.66
N PHE A 115 16.58 4.33 5.80
CA PHE A 115 16.46 5.32 4.73
C PHE A 115 16.93 6.71 5.22
N PRO A 116 18.25 6.92 5.42
CA PRO A 116 18.78 8.18 5.93
C PRO A 116 18.34 9.38 5.09
N GLY A 117 17.69 10.35 5.73
CA GLY A 117 17.25 11.61 5.09
C GLY A 117 16.03 11.46 4.17
N ALA A 118 15.44 10.27 4.07
CA ALA A 118 14.24 10.08 3.28
C ALA A 118 13.01 10.68 3.99
N ARG A 119 12.18 11.40 3.23
CA ARG A 119 10.89 11.92 3.72
C ARG A 119 9.77 10.90 3.59
N ASN A 120 9.85 10.08 2.55
CA ASN A 120 8.92 9.02 2.24
C ASN A 120 9.65 7.90 1.49
N VAL A 121 9.05 6.72 1.50
CA VAL A 121 9.52 5.54 0.76
C VAL A 121 8.33 4.73 0.26
N GLU A 122 8.43 4.21 -0.96
CA GLU A 122 7.53 3.19 -1.49
C GLU A 122 8.36 1.95 -1.85
N LEU A 123 7.84 0.77 -1.51
CA LEU A 123 8.49 -0.52 -1.66
C LEU A 123 7.60 -1.49 -2.44
N LEU A 124 8.23 -2.34 -3.25
CA LEU A 124 7.62 -3.56 -3.79
C LEU A 124 8.51 -4.75 -3.51
N ALA A 125 7.93 -5.82 -3.01
CA ALA A 125 8.58 -7.12 -2.88
C ALA A 125 8.01 -8.10 -3.88
N PHE A 126 8.88 -8.95 -4.43
CA PHE A 126 8.51 -10.18 -5.12
C PHE A 126 9.03 -11.37 -4.32
N VAL A 127 8.21 -12.40 -4.18
CA VAL A 127 8.53 -13.67 -3.53
C VAL A 127 8.15 -14.81 -4.46
N ASP A 128 9.01 -15.80 -4.57
CA ASP A 128 8.77 -17.12 -5.15
C ASP A 128 9.20 -18.20 -4.14
N LEU A 129 8.23 -18.86 -3.52
CA LEU A 129 8.46 -19.91 -2.53
C LEU A 129 9.04 -21.19 -3.16
N GLN A 130 8.74 -21.45 -4.44
CA GLN A 130 9.18 -22.66 -5.13
C GLN A 130 10.65 -22.54 -5.54
N ALA A 131 11.08 -21.34 -5.94
CA ALA A 131 12.46 -21.05 -6.33
C ALA A 131 13.35 -20.60 -5.15
N ASP A 132 12.81 -20.55 -3.93
CA ASP A 132 13.45 -19.93 -2.75
C ASP A 132 14.04 -18.54 -3.05
N TYR A 133 13.28 -17.72 -3.78
CA TYR A 133 13.72 -16.41 -4.26
C TYR A 133 12.87 -15.29 -3.70
N ALA A 134 13.51 -14.23 -3.19
CA ALA A 134 12.84 -12.96 -2.93
C ALA A 134 13.72 -11.77 -3.34
N CYS A 135 13.04 -10.71 -3.78
CA CYS A 135 13.68 -9.42 -4.01
C CYS A 135 12.77 -8.27 -3.60
N ILE A 136 13.38 -7.19 -3.14
CA ILE A 136 12.71 -5.92 -2.87
C ILE A 136 13.34 -4.82 -3.71
N GLU A 137 12.51 -3.99 -4.30
CA GLU A 137 12.85 -2.68 -4.86
C GLU A 137 12.13 -1.56 -4.12
N HIS A 138 12.72 -0.37 -4.10
CA HIS A 138 12.15 0.78 -3.42
C HIS A 138 12.56 2.11 -4.08
N LEU A 139 11.79 3.16 -3.80
CA LEU A 139 12.12 4.54 -4.12
C LEU A 139 11.88 5.41 -2.89
N THR A 140 12.81 6.32 -2.60
CA THR A 140 12.67 7.34 -1.56
C THR A 140 12.38 8.70 -2.19
N ASN A 141 11.90 9.65 -1.38
CA ASN A 141 11.69 11.05 -1.77
C ASN A 141 10.78 11.17 -3.02
N THR A 142 9.72 10.36 -3.03
CA THR A 142 8.77 10.31 -4.14
C THR A 142 7.94 11.59 -4.17
N ALA A 143 7.30 11.87 -5.30
CA ALA A 143 6.46 13.06 -5.49
C ALA A 143 5.23 13.10 -4.54
N THR A 144 4.95 12.03 -3.79
CA THR A 144 3.81 12.00 -2.88
C THR A 144 4.10 12.80 -1.62
N SER A 145 3.40 13.94 -1.46
CA SER A 145 3.51 14.76 -0.25
C SER A 145 2.53 14.31 0.84
N PHE A 146 2.99 14.32 2.09
CA PHE A 146 2.15 14.18 3.27
C PHE A 146 1.90 15.56 3.87
N VAL A 147 0.76 16.15 3.50
CA VAL A 147 0.35 17.48 3.97
C VAL A 147 -0.74 17.29 5.01
N LYS A 148 -0.64 18.03 6.12
CA LYS A 148 -1.61 17.97 7.21
C LYS A 148 -1.72 19.30 7.94
N GLY A 149 -2.87 19.55 8.55
CA GLY A 149 -3.11 20.75 9.35
C GLY A 149 -4.37 20.63 10.20
N ARG A 150 -4.50 21.52 11.20
CA ARG A 150 -5.73 21.66 11.99
C ARG A 150 -6.48 22.92 11.56
N VAL A 151 -7.75 22.80 11.21
CA VAL A 151 -8.59 23.88 10.69
C VAL A 151 -9.95 23.90 11.37
N ARG A 152 -10.65 25.04 11.32
CA ARG A 152 -12.06 25.11 11.73
C ARG A 152 -12.96 24.42 10.69
N PRO A 153 -14.21 24.06 11.04
CA PRO A 153 -15.19 23.53 10.08
C PRO A 153 -15.74 24.62 9.14
N ASP A 154 -14.83 25.36 8.50
CA ASP A 154 -15.11 26.41 7.53
C ASP A 154 -14.23 26.18 6.31
N LEU A 155 -14.86 25.80 5.20
CA LEU A 155 -14.18 25.53 3.93
C LEU A 155 -13.75 26.78 3.18
N ASP A 156 -14.30 27.93 3.55
CA ASP A 156 -14.03 29.21 2.89
C ASP A 156 -13.03 30.06 3.70
N ALA A 157 -12.64 29.59 4.88
CA ALA A 157 -11.56 30.16 5.66
C ALA A 157 -10.21 30.10 4.90
N PRO A 158 -9.40 31.18 4.91
CA PRO A 158 -8.13 31.23 4.17
C PRO A 158 -7.16 30.08 4.50
N GLU A 159 -7.08 29.67 5.76
CA GLU A 159 -6.26 28.56 6.21
C GLU A 159 -6.69 27.22 5.61
N THR A 160 -7.99 26.97 5.55
CA THR A 160 -8.56 25.74 4.97
C THR A 160 -8.33 25.69 3.47
N ILE A 161 -8.56 26.81 2.78
CA ILE A 161 -8.30 26.92 1.33
C ILE A 161 -6.82 26.67 1.03
N SER A 162 -5.91 27.26 1.81
CA SER A 162 -4.46 27.06 1.63
C SER A 162 -4.07 25.61 1.84
N LEU A 163 -4.56 24.98 2.91
CA LEU A 163 -4.27 23.58 3.22
C LEU A 163 -4.76 22.65 2.10
N LEU A 164 -6.02 22.80 1.65
CA LEU A 164 -6.58 21.97 0.58
C LEU A 164 -5.84 22.16 -0.76
N ARG A 165 -5.37 23.38 -1.05
CA ARG A 165 -4.53 23.65 -2.22
C ARG A 165 -3.20 22.93 -2.13
N GLU A 166 -2.51 23.02 -0.99
CA GLU A 166 -1.22 22.35 -0.78
C GLU A 166 -1.35 20.82 -0.87
N MET A 167 -2.46 20.28 -0.34
CA MET A 167 -2.83 18.87 -0.47
C MET A 167 -3.14 18.45 -1.91
N GLN A 168 -3.34 19.38 -2.84
CA GLN A 168 -3.85 19.13 -4.20
C GLN A 168 -5.25 18.49 -4.20
N TRP A 169 -6.08 18.84 -3.22
CA TRP A 169 -7.47 18.41 -3.16
C TRP A 169 -8.29 19.09 -4.28
N PRO A 170 -9.24 18.42 -4.95
CA PRO A 170 -9.76 17.06 -4.69
C PRO A 170 -9.10 15.94 -5.51
N ARG A 171 -8.00 16.23 -6.23
CA ARG A 171 -7.26 15.21 -6.99
C ARG A 171 -6.68 14.16 -6.05
N ILE A 172 -6.04 14.62 -4.96
CA ILE A 172 -5.69 13.77 -3.81
C ILE A 172 -6.83 13.91 -2.80
N LYS A 173 -7.34 12.77 -2.32
CA LYS A 173 -8.45 12.79 -1.37
C LYS A 173 -7.98 13.19 0.02
N ALA A 174 -8.88 13.77 0.79
CA ALA A 174 -8.62 14.13 2.17
C ALA A 174 -8.99 12.99 3.13
N LEU A 175 -8.26 12.90 4.22
CA LEU A 175 -8.63 12.18 5.44
C LEU A 175 -8.88 13.22 6.53
N VAL A 176 -9.96 13.02 7.29
CA VAL A 176 -10.39 13.94 8.35
C VAL A 176 -10.62 13.16 9.63
N VAL A 177 -10.05 13.64 10.73
CA VAL A 177 -10.17 13.08 12.07
C VAL A 177 -10.26 14.21 13.10
N PRO A 178 -10.86 13.99 14.28
CA PRO A 178 -10.98 15.03 15.30
C PRO A 178 -9.61 15.60 15.71
N GLU A 179 -8.66 14.74 16.07
CA GLU A 179 -7.33 15.10 16.52
C GLU A 179 -6.25 14.41 15.68
N ASP A 180 -4.98 14.78 15.86
CA ASP A 180 -3.86 14.10 15.17
C ASP A 180 -3.92 12.59 15.48
N PRO A 181 -3.93 11.71 14.46
CA PRO A 181 -4.02 10.25 14.65
C PRO A 181 -2.97 9.67 15.61
N ILE A 182 -1.83 10.36 15.78
CA ILE A 182 -0.79 9.98 16.74
C ILE A 182 -1.30 9.96 18.19
N LEU A 183 -2.32 10.76 18.51
CA LEU A 183 -2.93 10.81 19.84
C LEU A 183 -3.96 9.69 20.08
N GLY A 184 -4.17 8.83 19.08
CA GLY A 184 -5.22 7.81 19.08
C GLY A 184 -6.52 8.35 18.47
N THR A 185 -7.19 7.52 17.68
CA THR A 185 -8.47 7.88 17.06
C THR A 185 -9.37 6.65 17.02
N TRP A 186 -10.66 6.85 17.24
CA TRP A 186 -11.65 5.79 17.12
C TRP A 186 -11.99 5.54 15.65
N PRO A 187 -12.14 4.30 15.17
CA PRO A 187 -12.40 4.00 13.76
C PRO A 187 -13.60 4.77 13.17
N GLU A 188 -14.66 4.98 13.97
CA GLU A 188 -15.86 5.75 13.62
C GLU A 188 -15.62 7.26 13.44
N ASP A 189 -14.48 7.76 13.89
CA ASP A 189 -14.06 9.16 13.80
C ASP A 189 -13.13 9.41 12.61
N VAL A 190 -12.79 8.38 11.83
CA VAL A 190 -11.87 8.49 10.69
C VAL A 190 -12.66 8.55 9.38
N PHE A 191 -12.81 9.76 8.84
CA PHE A 191 -13.40 9.97 7.53
C PHE A 191 -12.31 9.90 6.46
N LYS A 192 -12.49 8.99 5.50
CA LYS A 192 -11.43 8.59 4.57
C LYS A 192 -11.87 8.81 3.12
N GLY A 193 -10.97 9.19 2.22
CA GLY A 193 -11.23 9.22 0.78
C GLY A 193 -12.14 10.35 0.31
N ILE A 194 -12.17 11.46 1.05
CA ILE A 194 -13.09 12.57 0.79
C ILE A 194 -12.66 13.35 -0.45
N GLY A 195 -13.51 13.37 -1.47
CA GLY A 195 -13.23 13.94 -2.78
C GLY A 195 -14.18 15.05 -3.23
N ASP A 196 -15.14 15.44 -2.41
CA ASP A 196 -16.15 16.44 -2.73
C ASP A 196 -16.40 17.37 -1.54
N ARG A 197 -16.92 18.57 -1.85
CA ARG A 197 -17.08 19.64 -0.87
C ARG A 197 -18.14 19.32 0.19
N ALA A 198 -19.22 18.63 -0.18
CA ALA A 198 -20.33 18.36 0.72
C ALA A 198 -19.91 17.36 1.81
N THR A 199 -19.30 16.25 1.40
CA THR A 199 -18.75 15.25 2.32
C THR A 199 -17.65 15.83 3.20
N LEU A 200 -16.79 16.70 2.66
CA LEU A 200 -15.74 17.36 3.45
C LEU A 200 -16.32 18.26 4.53
N LYS A 201 -17.32 19.08 4.20
CA LYS A 201 -18.01 19.94 5.17
C LYS A 201 -18.63 19.11 6.29
N GLN A 202 -19.33 18.02 5.94
CA GLN A 202 -19.96 17.14 6.92
C GLN A 202 -18.94 16.48 7.84
N ALA A 203 -17.82 15.99 7.30
CA ALA A 203 -16.75 15.38 8.09
C ALA A 203 -16.12 16.39 9.06
N LEU A 204 -15.84 17.60 8.60
CA LEU A 204 -15.31 18.67 9.45
C LEU A 204 -16.28 19.03 10.59
N GLU A 205 -17.56 19.23 10.29
CA GLU A 205 -18.57 19.56 11.31
C GLU A 205 -18.71 18.43 12.34
N SER A 206 -18.73 17.17 11.88
CA SER A 206 -18.84 15.99 12.73
C SER A 206 -17.64 15.82 13.66
N CYS A 207 -16.43 16.08 13.15
CA CYS A 207 -15.21 16.00 13.94
C CYS A 207 -15.05 17.19 14.90
N ALA A 208 -15.40 18.41 14.48
CA ALA A 208 -15.30 19.60 15.31
C ALA A 208 -16.18 19.52 16.57
N ALA A 209 -17.34 18.87 16.46
CA ALA A 209 -18.22 18.62 17.61
C ALA A 209 -17.59 17.71 18.69
N LYS A 210 -16.50 17.00 18.35
CA LYS A 210 -15.79 16.07 19.23
C LYS A 210 -14.50 16.66 19.80
N THR A 211 -14.09 17.86 19.38
CA THR A 211 -12.89 18.53 19.89
C THR A 211 -13.23 19.67 20.83
N LYS A 212 -12.29 20.00 21.73
CA LYS A 212 -12.52 21.05 22.75
C LYS A 212 -12.34 22.46 22.20
N ASP A 213 -11.49 22.63 21.18
CA ASP A 213 -11.14 23.91 20.57
C ASP A 213 -11.88 24.16 19.25
N GLY A 214 -12.71 23.20 18.80
CA GLY A 214 -13.44 23.25 17.54
C GLY A 214 -12.56 23.17 16.30
N LEU A 215 -11.27 22.85 16.46
CA LEU A 215 -10.37 22.56 15.36
C LEU A 215 -10.42 21.08 15.02
N VAL A 216 -10.11 20.76 13.76
CA VAL A 216 -10.18 19.41 13.19
C VAL A 216 -8.91 19.14 12.41
N HIS A 217 -8.36 17.95 12.57
CA HIS A 217 -7.19 17.53 11.81
C HIS A 217 -7.58 17.02 10.42
N VAL A 218 -6.93 17.57 9.40
CA VAL A 218 -7.10 17.23 7.99
C VAL A 218 -5.74 16.88 7.42
N GLU A 219 -5.66 15.76 6.70
CA GLU A 219 -4.43 15.32 6.05
C GLU A 219 -4.68 14.68 4.68
N THR A 220 -3.61 14.56 3.88
CA THR A 220 -3.70 13.81 2.62
C THR A 220 -4.01 12.35 2.91
N ASP A 221 -5.01 11.79 2.22
CA ASP A 221 -5.26 10.36 2.28
C ASP A 221 -4.12 9.65 1.55
N LEU A 222 -3.33 8.89 2.29
CA LEU A 222 -2.14 8.22 1.75
C LEU A 222 -2.44 6.83 1.20
N ARG A 223 -3.70 6.37 1.20
CA ARG A 223 -4.08 5.12 0.53
C ARG A 223 -3.90 5.30 -0.98
N ALA A 224 -3.23 4.36 -1.63
CA ALA A 224 -2.81 4.51 -3.03
C ALA A 224 -3.96 4.84 -4.00
N HIS A 225 -5.11 4.16 -3.87
CA HIS A 225 -6.29 4.43 -4.69
C HIS A 225 -6.94 5.82 -4.45
N MET A 226 -6.57 6.50 -3.36
CA MET A 226 -6.99 7.86 -3.02
C MET A 226 -5.95 8.92 -3.39
N ASN A 227 -4.77 8.48 -3.83
CA ASN A 227 -3.59 9.33 -4.02
C ASN A 227 -2.88 8.99 -5.34
N PRO A 228 -3.20 9.69 -6.43
CA PRO A 228 -2.61 9.41 -7.74
C PRO A 228 -1.08 9.54 -7.79
N THR A 229 -0.46 10.45 -7.02
CA THR A 229 1.02 10.58 -7.00
C THR A 229 1.67 9.38 -6.31
N ARG A 230 0.98 8.76 -5.35
CA ARG A 230 1.40 7.47 -4.79
C ARG A 230 1.31 6.34 -5.81
N MET A 231 0.22 6.28 -6.58
CA MET A 231 0.09 5.31 -7.68
C MET A 231 1.22 5.46 -8.72
N GLU A 232 1.57 6.69 -9.10
CA GLU A 232 2.71 6.98 -9.97
C GLU A 232 4.05 6.52 -9.35
N SER A 233 4.21 6.69 -8.04
CA SER A 233 5.38 6.21 -7.29
C SER A 233 5.47 4.68 -7.31
N ILE A 234 4.36 3.98 -7.06
CA ILE A 234 4.27 2.52 -7.14
C ILE A 234 4.60 2.04 -8.56
N ALA A 235 4.08 2.69 -9.60
CA ALA A 235 4.40 2.37 -10.99
C ALA A 235 5.90 2.52 -11.28
N SER A 236 6.56 3.50 -10.68
CA SER A 236 8.01 3.70 -10.83
C SER A 236 8.81 2.59 -10.15
N VAL A 237 8.45 2.20 -8.92
CA VAL A 237 9.07 1.04 -8.25
C VAL A 237 8.79 -0.26 -9.02
N ALA A 238 7.60 -0.41 -9.61
CA ALA A 238 7.23 -1.59 -10.39
C ALA A 238 8.13 -1.79 -11.61
N LYS A 239 8.55 -0.70 -12.27
CA LYS A 239 9.51 -0.76 -13.38
C LYS A 239 10.88 -1.26 -12.92
N LEU A 240 11.36 -0.79 -11.75
CA LEU A 240 12.61 -1.27 -11.17
C LEU A 240 12.53 -2.76 -10.83
N LEU A 241 11.43 -3.18 -10.22
CA LEU A 241 11.19 -4.59 -9.88
C LEU A 241 11.20 -5.46 -11.14
N ALA A 242 10.48 -5.06 -12.18
CA ALA A 242 10.42 -5.78 -13.46
C ALA A 242 11.80 -5.93 -14.10
N ALA A 243 12.56 -4.83 -14.17
CA ALA A 243 13.91 -4.82 -14.71
C ALA A 243 14.83 -5.76 -13.95
N ARG A 244 14.69 -5.83 -12.62
CA ARG A 244 15.47 -6.74 -11.79
C ARG A 244 15.06 -8.21 -11.96
N LEU A 245 13.77 -8.51 -12.00
CA LEU A 245 13.30 -9.87 -12.25
C LEU A 245 13.83 -10.39 -13.59
N TYR A 246 13.82 -9.54 -14.62
CA TYR A 246 14.30 -9.90 -15.96
C TYR A 246 15.83 -10.08 -16.04
N SER A 247 16.59 -9.21 -15.37
CA SER A 247 18.06 -9.19 -15.46
C SER A 247 18.78 -10.09 -14.43
N SER A 248 18.10 -10.53 -13.37
CA SER A 248 18.66 -11.46 -12.38
C SER A 248 18.57 -12.92 -12.86
N ASN A 249 19.17 -13.84 -12.10
CA ASN A 249 19.06 -15.29 -12.36
C ASN A 249 17.61 -15.78 -12.41
N TYR A 250 16.68 -15.08 -11.75
CA TYR A 250 15.25 -15.36 -11.87
C TYR A 250 14.75 -15.21 -13.32
N GLY A 251 15.34 -14.28 -14.08
CA GLY A 251 15.01 -14.06 -15.48
C GLY A 251 15.31 -15.26 -16.39
N GLU A 252 16.22 -16.16 -16.00
CA GLU A 252 16.43 -17.42 -16.74
C GLU A 252 15.19 -18.31 -16.68
N GLN A 253 14.51 -18.35 -15.52
CA GLN A 253 13.26 -19.08 -15.35
C GLN A 253 12.11 -18.45 -16.14
N LEU A 254 12.06 -17.11 -16.20
CA LEU A 254 11.09 -16.39 -17.01
C LEU A 254 11.28 -16.67 -18.51
N ARG A 255 12.54 -16.73 -18.97
CA ARG A 255 12.88 -17.00 -20.38
C ARG A 255 12.68 -18.45 -20.79
N SER A 256 12.80 -19.40 -19.86
CA SER A 256 12.57 -20.83 -20.15
C SER A 256 11.10 -21.24 -20.10
N ALA A 257 10.24 -20.43 -19.47
CA ALA A 257 8.80 -20.66 -19.37
C ALA A 257 7.97 -19.95 -20.46
N ALA A 258 8.59 -19.09 -21.27
CA ALA A 258 7.99 -18.37 -22.40
C ALA A 258 8.13 -19.14 -23.71
#